data_AF-A0A921GCH6-F1
#
_entry.id   AF-A0A921GCH6-F1
#
_cell.length_a   1.000
_cell.length_b   1.000
_cell.length_c   1.000
_cell.angle_alpha   90.00
_cell.angle_beta   90.00
_cell.angle_gamma   90.00
#
_symmetry.space_group_name_H-M   'P 1'
#
loop_
_entity.id
_entity.type
_entity.pdbx_description
1 polymer ?
#
loop_
_entity_poly.entity_id
_entity_poly.type
_entity_poly.pdbx_seq_one_letter_code
_entity_poly.pdbx_strand_id
1 'polypeptide(L)'
;YPHINKGEGQFIALLKKHSDDKTKKVKLLKPNVTSQQLDLIKKFYNDNLKIKVPSLLYNSNNHIYAILPQFPELKGVKVLRNGLYLGECKKGRFEPSHSLALTLNMDDVKRYYNFKNDDIEVVKYIHGETLIGNNQKGYGLILVDGYPLSFYKESNNQVKNLYPKGLRR
;
A
#
# COMPACT_ATOMS: atom_id res chain seq x y z
N TYR A 1 20.33 26.03 19.50
CA TYR A 1 19.40 27.05 18.96
C TYR A 1 19.91 27.55 17.62
N PRO A 2 19.09 28.23 16.79
CA PRO A 2 19.46 28.65 15.43
C PRO A 2 20.75 29.47 15.33
N HIS A 3 21.10 30.19 16.40
CA HIS A 3 22.35 30.94 16.53
C HIS A 3 23.57 30.07 16.89
N ILE A 4 23.40 28.76 17.11
CA ILE A 4 24.44 27.79 17.49
C ILE A 4 24.58 26.69 16.43
N ASN A 5 23.45 26.27 15.84
CA ASN A 5 23.40 25.18 14.86
C ASN A 5 22.56 25.59 13.65
N LYS A 6 22.88 25.06 12.46
CA LYS A 6 22.02 25.19 11.27
C LYS A 6 20.73 24.39 11.46
N GLY A 7 19.68 25.06 11.88
CA GLY A 7 18.33 24.52 12.07
C GLY A 7 17.41 25.56 12.71
N GLU A 8 16.10 25.34 12.64
CA GLU A 8 15.08 26.29 13.15
C GLU A 8 14.99 26.35 14.67
N GLY A 9 15.64 25.40 15.36
CA GLY A 9 15.59 25.25 16.80
C GLY A 9 14.46 24.31 17.20
N GLN A 10 14.80 23.28 17.94
CA GLN A 10 13.85 22.34 18.52
C GLN A 10 14.20 22.09 19.98
N PHE A 11 13.18 21.79 20.77
CA PHE A 11 13.34 21.22 22.11
C PHE A 11 12.88 19.75 22.07
N ILE A 12 13.70 18.86 22.63
CA ILE A 12 13.42 17.42 22.70
C ILE A 12 13.71 16.97 24.13
N ALA A 13 12.78 16.23 24.72
CA ALA A 13 12.96 15.58 26.01
C ALA A 13 12.65 14.08 25.90
N LEU A 14 13.47 13.24 26.52
CA LEU A 14 13.28 11.79 26.63
C LEU A 14 13.12 11.44 28.11
N LEU A 15 11.96 10.89 28.48
CA LEU A 15 11.65 10.51 29.86
C LEU A 15 11.62 8.99 30.00
N LYS A 16 12.14 8.47 31.12
CA LYS A 16 12.09 7.06 31.49
C LYS A 16 11.11 6.86 32.64
N LYS A 17 10.07 6.03 32.43
CA LYS A 17 9.17 5.59 33.49
C LYS A 17 9.91 4.56 34.37
N HIS A 18 9.91 4.77 35.69
CA HIS A 18 10.59 3.91 36.67
C HIS A 18 9.63 2.99 37.46
N SER A 19 8.30 3.16 37.35
CA SER A 19 7.33 2.31 38.05
C SER A 19 6.92 1.10 37.22
N ASP A 20 6.85 -0.06 37.87
CA ASP A 20 6.37 -1.33 37.31
C ASP A 20 4.84 -1.49 37.46
N ASP A 21 4.08 -0.46 37.06
CA ASP A 21 2.62 -0.57 37.08
C ASP A 21 2.17 -1.77 36.24
N LYS A 22 1.29 -2.60 36.80
CA LYS A 22 0.72 -3.75 36.08
C LYS A 22 0.06 -3.27 34.79
N THR A 23 0.61 -3.66 33.65
CA THR A 23 -0.01 -3.43 32.34
C THR A 23 -1.35 -4.14 32.28
N LYS A 24 -2.44 -3.41 32.05
CA LYS A 24 -3.76 -4.00 31.78
C LYS A 24 -3.66 -4.85 30.51
N LYS A 25 -4.23 -6.06 30.54
CA LYS A 25 -4.32 -6.91 29.33
C LYS A 25 -5.16 -6.18 28.27
N VAL A 26 -4.55 -5.94 27.10
CA VAL A 26 -5.23 -5.32 25.96
C VAL A 26 -5.75 -6.42 25.04
N LYS A 27 -7.01 -6.29 24.60
CA LYS A 27 -7.59 -7.21 23.62
C LYS A 27 -6.96 -6.94 22.26
N LEU A 28 -6.56 -8.00 21.55
CA LEU A 28 -5.90 -7.92 20.26
C LEU A 28 -6.91 -7.93 19.11
N LEU A 29 -6.60 -7.20 18.04
CA LEU A 29 -7.35 -7.20 16.80
C LEU A 29 -7.16 -8.54 16.07
N LYS A 30 -8.25 -9.19 15.71
CA LYS A 30 -8.23 -10.49 15.04
C LYS A 30 -8.50 -10.35 13.53
N PRO A 31 -7.88 -11.19 12.68
CA PRO A 31 -8.29 -11.32 11.29
C PRO A 31 -9.77 -11.67 11.16
N ASN A 32 -10.44 -11.15 10.13
CA ASN A 32 -11.88 -11.34 9.91
C ASN A 32 -12.27 -11.34 8.41
N VAL A 33 -11.32 -11.57 7.50
CA VAL A 33 -11.63 -11.75 6.07
C VAL A 33 -12.42 -13.04 5.85
N THR A 34 -13.39 -13.02 4.93
CA THR A 34 -14.16 -14.22 4.56
C THR A 34 -13.37 -15.09 3.57
N SER A 35 -13.75 -16.36 3.41
CA SER A 35 -13.13 -17.26 2.43
C SER A 35 -13.21 -16.71 1.01
N GLN A 36 -14.37 -16.17 0.60
CA GLN A 36 -14.53 -15.55 -0.70
C GLN A 36 -13.58 -14.36 -0.91
N GLN A 37 -13.43 -13.48 0.09
CA GLN A 37 -12.49 -12.37 0.00
C GLN A 37 -11.04 -12.87 -0.08
N LEU A 38 -10.70 -13.88 0.73
CA LEU A 38 -9.38 -14.49 0.72
C LEU A 38 -9.04 -15.09 -0.65
N ASP A 39 -9.99 -15.74 -1.33
CA ASP A 39 -9.79 -16.28 -2.67
C ASP A 39 -9.54 -15.19 -3.71
N LEU A 40 -10.27 -14.07 -3.63
CA LEU A 40 -10.03 -12.91 -4.50
C LEU A 40 -8.64 -12.30 -4.29
N ILE A 41 -8.21 -12.18 -3.03
CA ILE A 41 -6.89 -11.66 -2.66
C ILE A 41 -5.79 -12.63 -3.15
N LYS A 42 -5.93 -13.93 -2.86
CA LYS A 42 -4.99 -14.96 -3.30
C LYS A 42 -4.87 -15.00 -4.81
N LYS A 43 -5.98 -14.91 -5.54
CA LYS A 43 -5.99 -14.83 -7.00
C LYS A 43 -5.18 -13.62 -7.49
N PHE A 44 -5.40 -12.43 -6.92
CA PHE A 44 -4.62 -11.25 -7.28
C PHE A 44 -3.12 -11.45 -7.03
N TYR A 45 -2.73 -11.93 -5.85
CA TYR A 45 -1.32 -12.17 -5.52
C TYR A 45 -0.71 -13.21 -6.47
N ASN A 46 -1.38 -14.35 -6.68
CA ASN A 46 -0.90 -15.40 -7.57
C ASN A 46 -0.78 -14.92 -9.02
N ASP A 47 -1.69 -14.07 -9.52
CA ASP A 47 -1.68 -13.63 -10.91
C ASP A 47 -0.67 -12.49 -11.17
N ASN A 48 -0.33 -11.69 -10.15
CA ASN A 48 0.38 -10.42 -10.35
C ASN A 48 1.67 -10.25 -9.53
N LEU A 49 1.79 -10.93 -8.39
CA LEU A 49 2.90 -10.77 -7.46
C LEU A 49 3.72 -12.06 -7.33
N LYS A 50 4.98 -11.93 -6.94
CA LYS A 50 5.91 -13.02 -6.62
C LYS A 50 6.04 -13.23 -5.11
N ILE A 51 5.40 -12.40 -4.30
CA ILE A 51 5.36 -12.49 -2.84
C ILE A 51 4.12 -13.23 -2.34
N LYS A 52 4.20 -13.72 -1.10
CA LYS A 52 3.08 -14.40 -0.43
C LYS A 52 2.06 -13.39 0.08
N VAL A 53 0.80 -13.83 0.12
CA VAL A 53 -0.28 -13.09 0.80
C VAL A 53 0.05 -12.98 2.30
N PRO A 54 -0.11 -11.80 2.93
CA PRO A 54 0.04 -11.65 4.38
C PRO A 54 -0.89 -12.60 5.15
N SER A 55 -0.41 -13.16 6.25
CA SER A 55 -1.14 -14.17 7.03
C SER A 55 -2.31 -13.61 7.85
N LEU A 56 -2.18 -12.37 8.35
CA LEU A 56 -3.19 -11.71 9.18
C LEU A 56 -3.87 -10.59 8.39
N LEU A 57 -5.10 -10.85 7.96
CA LEU A 57 -5.88 -9.93 7.14
C LEU A 57 -7.14 -9.46 7.86
N TYR A 58 -7.32 -8.14 7.90
CA TYR A 58 -8.48 -7.49 8.48
C TYR A 58 -9.31 -6.79 7.41
N ASN A 59 -10.60 -7.09 7.39
CA ASN A 59 -11.63 -6.47 6.60
C ASN A 59 -12.34 -5.38 7.41
N SER A 60 -12.37 -4.16 6.86
CA SER A 60 -13.21 -3.07 7.32
C SER A 60 -13.99 -2.52 6.11
N ASN A 61 -15.28 -2.83 6.01
CA ASN A 61 -16.15 -2.38 4.90
C ASN A 61 -15.56 -2.68 3.51
N ASN A 62 -15.11 -3.92 3.29
CA ASN A 62 -14.43 -4.41 2.08
C ASN A 62 -13.02 -3.87 1.84
N HIS A 63 -12.53 -2.93 2.66
CA HIS A 63 -11.14 -2.53 2.66
C HIS A 63 -10.30 -3.55 3.44
N ILE A 64 -9.29 -4.09 2.77
CA ILE A 64 -8.44 -5.15 3.28
C ILE A 64 -7.12 -4.56 3.78
N TYR A 65 -6.76 -4.91 5.00
CA TYR A 65 -5.53 -4.49 5.66
C TYR A 65 -4.71 -5.71 6.06
N ALA A 66 -3.39 -5.66 5.87
CA ALA A 66 -2.48 -6.53 6.59
C ALA A 66 -2.20 -5.93 7.96
N ILE A 67 -2.37 -6.73 9.01
CA ILE A 67 -2.23 -6.31 10.41
C ILE A 67 -1.11 -7.10 11.10
N LEU A 68 -0.63 -6.62 12.26
CA LEU A 68 0.34 -7.34 13.08
C LEU A 68 -0.33 -7.96 14.33
N PRO A 69 0.20 -9.06 14.88
CA PRO A 69 -0.39 -9.76 16.03
C PRO A 69 -0.60 -8.86 17.26
N GLN A 70 0.27 -7.87 17.47
CA GLN A 70 0.23 -6.95 18.61
C GLN A 70 -0.77 -5.80 18.46
N PHE A 71 -1.49 -5.69 17.34
CA PHE A 71 -2.42 -4.59 17.13
C PHE A 71 -3.58 -4.68 18.14
N PRO A 72 -3.88 -3.61 18.89
CA PRO A 72 -4.97 -3.61 19.85
C PRO A 72 -6.32 -3.49 19.13
N GLU A 73 -7.36 -4.08 19.72
CA GLU A 73 -8.73 -3.80 19.34
C GLU A 73 -9.14 -2.44 19.91
N LEU A 74 -9.42 -1.48 19.02
CA LEU A 74 -9.73 -0.09 19.40
C LEU A 74 -11.25 0.18 19.29
N LYS A 75 -12.06 -0.61 20.01
CA LYS A 75 -13.53 -0.45 19.99
C LYS A 75 -13.94 0.96 20.40
N GLY A 76 -14.79 1.60 19.60
CA GLY A 76 -15.27 2.97 19.84
C GLY A 76 -14.33 4.07 19.35
N VAL A 77 -13.13 3.72 18.87
CA VAL A 77 -12.20 4.67 18.26
C VAL A 77 -12.37 4.61 16.74
N LYS A 78 -12.46 5.78 16.10
CA LYS A 78 -12.43 5.87 14.64
C LYS A 78 -10.99 5.70 14.15
N VAL A 79 -10.63 4.49 13.75
CA VAL A 79 -9.30 4.18 13.21
C VAL A 79 -9.27 4.51 11.71
N LEU A 80 -8.34 5.37 11.29
CA LEU A 80 -8.20 5.74 9.88
C LEU A 80 -7.58 4.63 9.02
N ARG A 81 -6.59 3.89 9.55
CA ARG A 81 -5.94 2.75 8.90
C ARG A 81 -5.59 1.68 9.93
N ASN A 82 -6.13 0.47 9.76
CA ASN A 82 -5.90 -0.65 10.67
C ASN A 82 -4.60 -1.41 10.41
N GLY A 83 -3.72 -0.90 9.54
CA GLY A 83 -2.48 -1.55 9.11
C GLY A 83 -2.07 -1.13 7.70
N LEU A 84 -1.31 -1.98 7.02
CA LEU A 84 -0.98 -1.77 5.62
C LEU A 84 -2.24 -2.01 4.78
N TYR A 85 -2.76 -0.95 4.16
CA TYR A 85 -3.92 -1.05 3.30
C TYR A 85 -3.56 -1.77 2.00
N LEU A 86 -4.10 -2.96 1.76
CA LEU A 86 -3.77 -3.78 0.58
C LEU A 86 -4.61 -3.42 -0.64
N GLY A 87 -5.87 -3.06 -0.43
CA GLY A 87 -6.85 -2.88 -1.50
C GLY A 87 -8.27 -3.13 -1.04
N GLU A 88 -9.19 -3.22 -1.99
CA GLU A 88 -10.61 -3.35 -1.74
C GLU A 88 -11.21 -4.53 -2.52
N CYS A 89 -12.05 -5.33 -1.86
CA CYS A 89 -12.84 -6.37 -2.52
C CYS A 89 -14.16 -5.76 -3.05
N LYS A 90 -14.28 -5.59 -4.37
CA LYS A 90 -15.50 -5.10 -5.04
C LYS A 90 -16.07 -6.15 -5.97
N LYS A 91 -17.40 -6.36 -5.96
CA LYS A 91 -18.16 -7.16 -6.95
C LYS A 91 -17.37 -8.31 -7.60
N GLY A 92 -16.88 -9.25 -6.79
CA GLY A 92 -16.17 -10.46 -7.26
C GLY A 92 -14.72 -10.26 -7.72
N ARG A 93 -14.08 -9.14 -7.39
CA ARG A 93 -12.65 -8.88 -7.65
C ARG A 93 -11.97 -8.14 -6.52
N PHE A 94 -10.66 -8.27 -6.44
CA PHE A 94 -9.80 -7.44 -5.59
C PHE A 94 -9.17 -6.31 -6.43
N GLU A 95 -9.28 -5.08 -5.96
CA GLU A 95 -8.63 -3.90 -6.53
C GLU A 95 -7.46 -3.49 -5.62
N PRO A 96 -6.20 -3.58 -6.07
CA PRO A 96 -5.06 -3.27 -5.22
C PRO A 96 -4.97 -1.78 -4.92
N SER A 97 -4.43 -1.45 -3.74
CA SER A 97 -4.25 -0.07 -3.32
C SER A 97 -2.92 0.52 -3.82
N HIS A 98 -2.86 1.85 -3.88
CA HIS A 98 -1.61 2.57 -4.03
C HIS A 98 -0.65 2.32 -2.86
N SER A 99 -1.18 2.14 -1.63
CA SER A 99 -0.35 1.87 -0.45
C SER A 99 0.41 0.56 -0.57
N LEU A 100 -0.22 -0.48 -1.14
CA LEU A 100 0.46 -1.74 -1.46
C LEU A 100 1.52 -1.52 -2.55
N ALA A 101 1.21 -0.77 -3.61
CA ALA A 101 2.18 -0.50 -4.67
C ALA A 101 3.50 0.06 -4.12
N LEU A 102 3.41 1.03 -3.22
CA LEU A 102 4.57 1.71 -2.62
C LEU A 102 5.40 0.82 -1.68
N THR A 103 4.92 -0.35 -1.26
CA THR A 103 5.72 -1.30 -0.45
C THR A 103 6.46 -2.32 -1.29
N LEU A 104 6.20 -2.39 -2.59
CA LEU A 104 6.76 -3.41 -3.49
C LEU A 104 8.00 -2.88 -4.20
N ASN A 105 8.88 -3.81 -4.55
CA ASN A 105 9.98 -3.58 -5.47
C ASN A 105 9.76 -4.35 -6.80
N MET A 106 10.72 -4.20 -7.72
CA MET A 106 10.71 -4.84 -9.03
C MET A 106 10.67 -6.38 -8.96
N ASP A 107 11.32 -6.98 -7.95
CA ASP A 107 11.39 -8.43 -7.76
C ASP A 107 10.12 -9.01 -7.13
N ASP A 108 9.28 -8.18 -6.52
CA ASP A 108 8.01 -8.59 -5.94
C ASP A 108 6.88 -8.72 -6.98
N VAL A 109 7.07 -8.19 -8.19
CA VAL A 109 6.03 -8.11 -9.22
C VAL A 109 6.36 -8.95 -10.45
N LYS A 110 5.31 -9.43 -11.13
CA LYS A 110 5.44 -10.21 -12.37
C LYS A 110 5.59 -9.34 -13.62
N ARG A 111 5.13 -8.09 -13.57
CA ARG A 111 5.08 -7.14 -14.68
C ARG A 111 5.36 -5.74 -14.16
N TYR A 112 6.15 -4.98 -14.90
CA TYR A 112 6.45 -3.60 -14.57
C TYR A 112 6.89 -2.82 -15.82
N TYR A 113 6.78 -1.50 -15.74
CA TYR A 113 7.53 -0.57 -16.57
C TYR A 113 8.44 0.23 -15.65
N ASN A 114 9.70 0.43 -16.05
CA ASN A 114 10.65 1.25 -15.31
C ASN A 114 11.13 2.38 -16.21
N PHE A 115 10.81 3.59 -15.80
CA PHE A 115 11.16 4.83 -16.49
C PHE A 115 12.24 5.57 -15.72
N LYS A 116 12.96 6.47 -16.39
CA LYS A 116 13.80 7.46 -15.72
C LYS A 116 12.93 8.61 -15.21
N ASN A 117 13.40 9.35 -14.21
CA ASN A 117 12.63 10.49 -13.69
C ASN A 117 12.34 11.61 -14.70
N ASP A 118 13.15 11.72 -15.76
CA ASP A 118 13.05 12.73 -16.81
C ASP A 118 12.27 12.26 -18.04
N ASP A 119 11.79 11.01 -18.06
CA ASP A 119 10.96 10.48 -19.13
C ASP A 119 9.58 11.16 -19.14
N ILE A 120 9.11 11.54 -20.33
CA ILE A 120 7.81 12.20 -20.53
C ILE A 120 6.63 11.30 -20.09
N GLU A 121 6.80 9.99 -20.15
CA GLU A 121 5.84 8.99 -19.68
C GLU A 121 5.54 9.15 -18.19
N VAL A 122 6.54 9.50 -17.37
CA VAL A 122 6.34 9.74 -15.93
C VAL A 122 5.44 10.94 -15.72
N VAL A 123 5.69 12.03 -16.43
CA VAL A 123 4.87 13.25 -16.38
C VAL A 123 3.43 12.92 -16.78
N LYS A 124 3.21 12.32 -17.96
CA LYS A 124 1.87 11.92 -18.43
C LYS A 124 1.15 11.04 -17.42
N TYR A 125 1.86 10.08 -16.84
CA TYR A 125 1.29 9.17 -15.86
C TYR A 125 0.89 9.89 -14.55
N ILE A 126 1.70 10.83 -14.05
CA ILE A 126 1.33 11.63 -12.88
C ILE A 126 0.10 12.51 -13.16
N HIS A 127 -0.04 13.03 -14.38
CA HIS A 127 -1.24 13.77 -14.81
C HIS A 127 -2.49 12.87 -14.95
N GLY A 128 -2.33 11.55 -14.86
CA GLY A 128 -3.43 10.58 -14.92
C GLY A 128 -3.70 10.02 -16.30
N GLU A 129 -2.84 10.29 -17.28
CA GLU A 129 -2.95 9.76 -18.64
C GLU A 129 -2.63 8.27 -18.69
N THR A 130 -3.11 7.62 -19.75
CA THR A 130 -2.75 6.25 -20.12
C THR A 130 -1.45 6.23 -20.91
N LEU A 131 -0.62 5.20 -20.72
CA LEU A 131 0.59 4.99 -21.53
C LEU A 131 0.36 3.92 -22.60
N ILE A 132 1.23 3.91 -23.61
CA ILE A 132 1.29 2.85 -24.62
C ILE A 132 1.92 1.62 -23.96
N GLY A 133 1.24 0.48 -24.06
CA GLY A 133 1.71 -0.79 -23.52
C GLY A 133 2.53 -1.61 -24.51
N ASN A 134 2.95 -2.79 -24.06
CA ASN A 134 3.62 -3.83 -24.83
C ASN A 134 2.86 -5.18 -24.75
N ASN A 135 1.55 -5.11 -24.53
CA ASN A 135 0.59 -6.20 -24.43
C ASN A 135 0.76 -7.11 -23.19
N GLN A 136 1.33 -6.58 -22.10
CA GLN A 136 1.43 -7.25 -20.80
C GLN A 136 0.12 -7.22 -20.01
N LYS A 137 -0.88 -8.00 -20.44
CA LYS A 137 -2.22 -8.04 -19.82
C LYS A 137 -2.17 -8.33 -18.31
N GLY A 138 -2.85 -7.50 -17.52
CA GLY A 138 -2.98 -7.69 -16.06
C GLY A 138 -2.58 -6.45 -15.26
N TYR A 139 -2.43 -6.61 -13.94
CA TYR A 139 -1.82 -5.56 -13.12
C TYR A 139 -0.29 -5.68 -13.16
N GLY A 140 0.37 -4.54 -13.06
CA GLY A 140 1.82 -4.41 -12.93
C GLY A 140 2.18 -3.11 -12.24
N LEU A 141 3.47 -2.83 -12.08
CA LEU A 141 3.96 -1.66 -11.36
C LEU A 141 4.60 -0.64 -12.32
N ILE A 142 4.30 0.64 -12.15
CA ILE A 142 5.11 1.72 -12.72
C ILE A 142 6.22 2.03 -11.71
N LEU A 143 7.46 1.98 -12.18
CA LEU A 143 8.66 2.32 -11.43
C LEU A 143 9.30 3.57 -12.06
N VAL A 144 9.89 4.42 -11.22
CA VAL A 144 10.72 5.55 -11.63
C VAL A 144 12.08 5.41 -10.97
N ASP A 145 13.14 5.29 -11.76
CA ASP A 145 14.50 4.98 -11.30
C ASP A 145 14.55 3.76 -10.36
N GLY A 146 13.70 2.76 -10.61
CA GLY A 146 13.58 1.56 -9.78
C GLY A 146 12.72 1.69 -8.52
N TYR A 147 12.13 2.86 -8.24
CA TYR A 147 11.24 3.08 -7.10
C TYR A 147 9.76 2.98 -7.50
N PRO A 148 8.89 2.35 -6.69
CA PRO A 148 7.47 2.19 -7.01
C PRO A 148 6.75 3.54 -7.05
N LEU A 149 6.06 3.81 -8.16
CA LEU A 149 5.15 4.95 -8.29
C LEU A 149 3.71 4.52 -8.01
N SER A 150 3.15 3.60 -8.79
CA SER A 150 1.85 2.97 -8.51
C SER A 150 1.61 1.72 -9.34
N PHE A 151 0.55 0.97 -9.01
CA PHE A 151 0.04 -0.05 -9.92
C PHE A 151 -0.48 0.59 -11.23
N TYR A 152 -0.43 -0.17 -12.31
CA TYR A 152 -1.23 0.03 -13.52
C TYR A 152 -2.08 -1.22 -13.80
N LYS A 153 -3.04 -1.09 -14.72
CA LYS A 153 -3.70 -2.26 -15.33
C LYS A 153 -3.63 -2.17 -16.83
N GLU A 154 -3.05 -3.16 -17.49
CA GLU A 154 -2.90 -3.17 -18.93
C GLU A 154 -3.91 -4.09 -19.61
N SER A 155 -4.48 -3.59 -20.70
CA SER A 155 -5.39 -4.30 -21.61
C SER A 155 -5.39 -3.62 -22.97
N ASN A 156 -5.41 -4.38 -24.07
CA ASN A 156 -5.46 -3.87 -25.44
C ASN A 156 -4.35 -2.84 -25.73
N ASN A 157 -3.11 -3.18 -25.34
CA ASN A 157 -1.94 -2.33 -25.50
C ASN A 157 -2.04 -0.94 -24.83
N GLN A 158 -2.92 -0.77 -23.85
CA GLN A 158 -3.06 0.45 -23.07
C GLN A 158 -2.79 0.19 -21.59
N VAL A 159 -1.81 0.90 -21.06
CA VAL A 159 -1.48 0.93 -19.64
C VAL A 159 -2.43 1.91 -18.95
N LYS A 160 -3.46 1.37 -18.29
CA LYS A 160 -4.43 2.19 -17.54
C LYS A 160 -3.83 2.65 -16.23
N ASN A 161 -4.00 3.93 -15.98
CA ASN A 161 -3.49 4.64 -14.83
C ASN A 161 -4.29 4.31 -13.55
N LEU A 162 -3.61 3.79 -12.52
CA LEU A 162 -4.18 3.62 -11.18
C LEU A 162 -3.50 4.54 -10.15
N TYR A 163 -2.79 5.57 -10.62
CA TYR A 163 -2.28 6.63 -9.77
C TYR A 163 -3.45 7.39 -9.11
N PRO A 164 -3.43 7.62 -7.79
CA PRO A 164 -4.55 8.20 -7.07
C PRO A 164 -4.95 9.56 -7.64
N LYS A 165 -6.25 9.73 -7.93
CA LYS A 165 -6.79 10.96 -8.53
C LYS A 165 -6.42 12.23 -7.75
N GLY A 166 -6.44 12.17 -6.42
CA GLY A 166 -6.10 13.32 -5.57
C GLY A 166 -4.61 13.66 -5.49
N LEU A 167 -3.73 12.83 -6.09
CA LEU A 167 -2.30 13.10 -6.18
C LEU A 167 -1.89 13.55 -7.58
N ARG A 168 -2.79 13.48 -8.56
CA ARG A 168 -2.52 13.90 -9.94
C ARG A 168 -2.27 15.39 -9.97
N ARG A 169 -1.27 15.79 -10.74
CA ARG A 169 -0.87 17.17 -10.98
C ARG A 169 -0.55 17.31 -12.45
#